data_AF-A0A5M9MHZ5-F1
#
_entry.id   AF-A0A5M9MHZ5-F1
#
_cell.length_a   1.000
_cell.length_b   1.000
_cell.length_c   1.000
_cell.angle_alpha   90.00
_cell.angle_beta   90.00
_cell.angle_gamma   90.00
#
_symmetry.space_group_name_H-M   'P 1'
#
loop_
_entity.id
_entity.type
_entity.pdbx_description
1 polymer ?
#
loop_
_entity_poly.entity_id
_entity_poly.type
_entity_poly.pdbx_seq_one_letter_code
_entity_poly.pdbx_strand_id
1 'polypeptide(L)'
;MIVLLLGFGISNLVFQTLIDGGFIRMALIITVPFFLLLSMFFFVVLFTDLFQAAGPIKTLQTNSRFYSAMPVYTESLEGVLLPTIRSLQEAVSHYESHGGSATIFINDDGLAYMSPEEQQARIHFYHDNNIAWVARPQNNSEDGYDEILHRLAQHLSISDLIDPAEEAVCYQRALEHVLESDLRIHAGGDIRIGELILIVDSDTRVPVDCLLHGAVEMYLSPEVAIVQHATGVMQVSWDYFENGIAFFTNLIYSAIQFSVGSGETAPFRCNPSAVTIPMDYAIASGFPLSILNYFLVGWFNGYLDKFYMESWKIFLSLIIVFSGFGNVTLAIIRYRLGEKSLGPALLENFKWMPMFAIFFGGLSFHLSRAILAHMFSINMQWGTTAKEKINSNFFKEMPKIFQTFKWLYAVLLPLVLGMIYLGCFAPGVGDHFCCCCRAGVRYGCLTCDVAGGVEPFVDGV
;
A
#
# COMPACT_ATOMS: atom_id res chain seq x y z
N MET A 1 18.43 5.53 -20.11
CA MET A 1 17.52 6.59 -20.60
C MET A 1 17.49 7.83 -19.73
N ILE A 2 17.26 7.71 -18.40
CA ILE A 2 17.26 8.84 -17.43
C ILE A 2 18.50 9.75 -17.58
N VAL A 3 19.70 9.16 -17.64
CA VAL A 3 20.97 9.89 -17.82
C VAL A 3 21.00 10.73 -19.12
N LEU A 4 20.34 10.28 -20.19
CA LEU A 4 20.24 11.04 -21.44
C LEU A 4 19.29 12.23 -21.29
N LEU A 5 18.10 12.03 -20.70
CA LEU A 5 17.13 13.10 -20.48
C LEU A 5 17.66 14.20 -19.55
N LEU A 6 18.22 13.81 -18.40
CA LEU A 6 18.84 14.75 -17.47
C LEU A 6 20.12 15.37 -18.07
N GLY A 7 20.89 14.59 -18.84
CA GLY A 7 22.06 15.07 -19.58
C GLY A 7 21.73 16.14 -20.62
N PHE A 8 20.65 15.97 -21.40
CA PHE A 8 20.16 17.00 -22.31
C PHE A 8 19.66 18.25 -21.56
N GLY A 9 18.98 18.07 -20.42
CA GLY A 9 18.57 19.19 -19.55
C GLY A 9 19.76 20.02 -19.06
N ILE A 10 20.80 19.35 -18.52
CA ILE A 10 22.03 20.00 -18.06
C ILE A 10 22.80 20.62 -19.23
N SER A 11 22.90 19.93 -20.37
CA SER A 11 23.57 20.45 -21.57
C SER A 11 22.92 21.75 -22.07
N ASN A 12 21.59 21.82 -22.07
CA ASN A 12 20.85 23.03 -22.43
C ASN A 12 21.07 24.17 -21.42
N LEU A 13 21.13 23.87 -20.12
CA LEU A 13 21.46 24.87 -19.09
C LEU A 13 22.88 25.43 -19.27
N VAL A 14 23.86 24.55 -19.50
CA VAL A 14 25.26 24.94 -19.75
C VAL A 14 25.37 25.79 -21.01
N PHE A 15 24.73 25.39 -22.12
CA PHE A 15 24.73 26.15 -23.37
C PHE A 15 24.12 27.56 -23.18
N GLN A 16 23.00 27.67 -22.45
CA GLN A 16 22.40 28.98 -22.14
C GLN A 16 23.29 29.84 -21.25
N THR A 17 23.93 29.29 -20.22
CA THR A 17 24.86 30.03 -19.35
C THR A 17 26.11 30.48 -20.10
N LEU A 18 26.60 29.72 -21.08
CA LEU A 18 27.71 30.12 -21.95
C LEU A 18 27.35 31.29 -22.89
N ILE A 19 26.08 31.42 -23.30
CA ILE A 19 25.62 32.52 -24.15
C ILE A 19 25.30 33.77 -23.32
N ASP A 20 24.53 33.62 -22.23
CA ASP A 20 24.03 34.74 -21.45
C ASP A 20 25.05 35.28 -20.42
N GLY A 21 26.14 34.55 -20.16
CA GLY A 21 27.15 34.86 -19.14
C GLY A 21 26.66 34.77 -17.68
N GLY A 22 25.35 34.59 -17.46
CA GLY A 22 24.71 34.54 -16.16
C GLY A 22 24.73 33.14 -15.52
N PHE A 23 25.50 32.98 -14.45
CA PHE A 23 25.61 31.71 -13.71
C PHE A 23 24.39 31.34 -12.86
N ILE A 24 23.43 32.25 -12.63
CA ILE A 24 22.26 32.02 -11.77
C ILE A 24 21.45 30.79 -12.21
N ARG A 25 21.36 30.51 -13.52
CA ARG A 25 20.64 29.34 -14.05
C ARG A 25 21.26 28.00 -13.63
N MET A 26 22.55 27.96 -13.30
CA MET A 26 23.23 26.74 -12.82
C MET A 26 22.72 26.28 -11.45
N ALA A 27 22.07 27.15 -10.66
CA ALA A 27 21.41 26.76 -9.42
C ALA A 27 20.31 25.70 -9.64
N LEU A 28 19.72 25.61 -10.84
CA LEU A 28 18.73 24.59 -11.19
C LEU A 28 19.31 23.17 -11.15
N ILE A 29 20.63 22.99 -11.25
CA ILE A 29 21.29 21.67 -11.14
C ILE A 29 21.04 21.03 -9.76
N ILE A 30 20.82 21.83 -8.71
CA ILE A 30 20.47 21.34 -7.36
C ILE A 30 19.17 20.53 -7.38
N THR A 31 18.27 20.77 -8.35
CA THR A 31 17.01 20.03 -8.49
C THR A 31 17.16 18.68 -9.20
N VAL A 32 18.29 18.41 -9.86
CA VAL A 32 18.50 17.20 -10.68
C VAL A 32 18.33 15.90 -9.88
N PRO A 33 18.84 15.74 -8.64
CA PRO A 33 18.62 14.52 -7.85
C PRO A 33 17.14 14.26 -7.56
N PHE A 34 16.34 15.29 -7.32
CA PHE A 34 14.90 15.18 -7.10
C PHE A 34 14.16 14.74 -8.38
N PHE A 35 14.45 15.38 -9.51
CA PHE A 35 13.88 15.00 -10.80
C PHE A 35 14.35 13.61 -11.27
N LEU A 36 15.54 13.16 -10.87
CA LEU A 36 16.03 11.81 -11.14
C LEU A 36 15.15 10.75 -10.47
N LEU A 37 14.81 10.93 -9.19
CA LEU A 37 13.92 10.02 -8.45
C LEU A 37 12.51 9.98 -9.06
N LEU A 38 11.92 11.14 -9.35
CA LEU A 38 10.59 11.23 -9.98
C LEU A 38 10.57 10.58 -11.38
N SER A 39 11.61 10.84 -12.19
CA SER A 39 11.75 10.26 -13.52
C SER A 39 11.97 8.76 -13.47
N MET A 40 12.72 8.27 -12.47
CA MET A 40 12.96 6.83 -12.29
C MET A 40 11.66 6.06 -12.10
N PHE A 41 10.76 6.54 -11.23
CA PHE A 41 9.45 5.91 -11.03
C PHE A 41 8.64 5.82 -12.34
N PHE A 42 8.55 6.92 -13.09
CA PHE A 42 7.85 6.95 -14.39
C PHE A 42 8.41 5.93 -15.38
N PHE A 43 9.75 5.81 -15.48
CA PHE A 43 10.36 4.86 -16.41
C PHE A 43 10.30 3.41 -15.93
N VAL A 44 10.38 3.14 -14.63
CA VAL A 44 10.15 1.79 -14.09
C VAL A 44 8.76 1.31 -14.50
N VAL A 45 7.72 2.12 -14.30
CA VAL A 45 6.35 1.76 -14.72
C VAL A 45 6.25 1.55 -16.23
N LEU A 46 6.77 2.47 -17.05
CA LEU A 46 6.71 2.37 -18.51
C LEU A 46 7.44 1.13 -19.05
N PHE A 47 8.62 0.78 -18.51
CA PHE A 47 9.32 -0.44 -18.91
C PHE A 47 8.62 -1.69 -18.38
N THR A 48 8.18 -1.70 -17.12
CA THR A 48 7.37 -2.78 -16.56
C THR A 48 6.15 -3.08 -17.42
N ASP A 49 5.42 -2.05 -17.87
CA ASP A 49 4.27 -2.25 -18.75
C ASP A 49 4.67 -2.88 -20.10
N LEU A 50 5.78 -2.44 -20.71
CA LEU A 50 6.29 -3.03 -21.95
C LEU A 50 6.72 -4.51 -21.75
N PHE A 51 7.36 -4.84 -20.64
CA PHE A 51 7.77 -6.21 -20.32
C PHE A 51 6.57 -7.11 -19.94
N GLN A 52 5.53 -6.59 -19.28
CA GLN A 52 4.27 -7.31 -19.09
C GLN A 52 3.57 -7.59 -20.44
N ALA A 53 3.55 -6.62 -21.35
CA ALA A 53 2.90 -6.75 -22.65
C ALA A 53 3.64 -7.72 -23.59
N ALA A 54 4.97 -7.62 -23.70
CA ALA A 54 5.76 -8.35 -24.72
C ALA A 54 6.96 -9.15 -24.18
N GLY A 55 7.38 -8.94 -22.94
CA GLY A 55 8.53 -9.59 -22.30
C GLY A 55 8.26 -11.05 -21.88
N PRO A 56 9.28 -11.75 -21.34
CA PRO A 56 9.14 -13.13 -20.89
C PRO A 56 8.21 -13.24 -19.66
N ILE A 57 7.24 -14.15 -19.72
CA ILE A 57 6.25 -14.40 -18.65
C ILE A 57 6.47 -15.72 -17.92
N LYS A 58 7.41 -16.57 -18.37
CA LYS A 58 7.61 -17.91 -17.81
C LYS A 58 7.96 -17.86 -16.32
N THR A 59 8.67 -16.82 -15.89
CA THR A 59 9.01 -16.51 -14.50
C THR A 59 7.81 -16.26 -13.58
N LEU A 60 6.62 -15.99 -14.12
CA LEU A 60 5.37 -15.92 -13.33
C LEU A 60 4.80 -17.32 -13.02
N GLN A 61 5.20 -18.32 -13.80
CA GLN A 61 4.71 -19.71 -13.75
C GLN A 61 5.77 -20.68 -13.20
N THR A 62 6.94 -20.18 -12.79
CA THR A 62 8.05 -20.97 -12.23
C THR A 62 8.56 -20.29 -10.98
N ASN A 63 8.88 -21.07 -9.94
CA ASN A 63 9.37 -20.55 -8.66
C ASN A 63 10.57 -19.61 -8.85
N SER A 64 10.56 -18.50 -8.11
CA SER A 64 11.63 -17.51 -8.08
C SER A 64 12.30 -17.52 -6.70
N ARG A 65 13.61 -17.28 -6.66
CA ARG A 65 14.52 -17.86 -5.66
C ARG A 65 14.56 -17.15 -4.29
N PHE A 66 13.60 -16.29 -3.93
CA PHE A 66 13.80 -15.31 -2.84
C PHE A 66 12.55 -14.95 -1.96
N TYR A 67 12.54 -15.38 -0.69
CA TYR A 67 12.20 -14.69 0.62
C TYR A 67 11.03 -13.65 0.67
N SER A 68 10.11 -13.54 1.66
CA SER A 68 9.85 -14.20 2.98
C SER A 68 8.55 -13.67 3.70
N ALA A 69 8.34 -13.87 5.04
CA ALA A 69 7.01 -13.86 5.74
C ALA A 69 6.76 -12.84 6.93
N MET A 70 5.67 -12.98 7.73
CA MET A 70 5.10 -11.93 8.63
C MET A 70 4.30 -12.45 9.89
N PRO A 71 4.27 -11.72 11.04
CA PRO A 71 3.55 -12.13 12.27
C PRO A 71 2.08 -11.64 12.43
N VAL A 72 1.40 -12.16 13.47
CA VAL A 72 -0.01 -11.94 13.87
C VAL A 72 -0.15 -10.95 15.04
N TYR A 73 -1.31 -10.26 15.18
CA TYR A 73 -1.55 -9.28 16.26
C TYR A 73 -2.86 -9.45 17.05
N THR A 74 -4.03 -9.08 16.53
CA THR A 74 -5.28 -8.97 17.34
C THR A 74 -6.55 -9.34 16.55
N GLU A 75 -6.81 -10.63 16.36
CA GLU A 75 -7.92 -11.12 15.54
C GLU A 75 -9.06 -11.79 16.32
N SER A 76 -10.27 -11.81 15.73
CA SER A 76 -11.44 -12.48 16.32
C SER A 76 -11.32 -14.00 16.23
N LEU A 77 -11.72 -14.70 17.31
CA LEU A 77 -11.54 -16.16 17.39
C LEU A 77 -12.41 -16.89 16.36
N GLU A 78 -13.72 -16.56 16.32
CA GLU A 78 -14.68 -17.24 15.45
C GLU A 78 -14.63 -16.76 14.00
N GLY A 79 -14.47 -15.45 13.78
CA GLY A 79 -14.52 -14.83 12.46
C GLY A 79 -13.23 -15.01 11.64
N VAL A 80 -12.08 -15.09 12.30
CA VAL A 80 -10.76 -15.00 11.65
C VAL A 80 -9.87 -16.21 11.96
N LEU A 81 -9.56 -16.46 13.25
CA LEU A 81 -8.62 -17.53 13.63
C LEU A 81 -9.17 -18.94 13.32
N LEU A 82 -10.43 -19.21 13.63
CA LEU A 82 -11.04 -20.53 13.45
C LEU A 82 -11.06 -21.02 11.98
N PRO A 83 -11.45 -20.20 10.97
CA PRO A 83 -11.30 -20.57 9.56
C PRO A 83 -9.85 -20.86 9.14
N THR A 84 -8.90 -20.06 9.61
CA THR A 84 -7.46 -20.23 9.33
C THR A 84 -6.93 -21.54 9.91
N ILE A 85 -7.18 -21.78 11.20
CA ILE A 85 -6.75 -23.00 11.93
C ILE A 85 -7.33 -24.26 11.28
N ARG A 86 -8.59 -24.26 10.85
CA ARG A 86 -9.18 -25.40 10.12
C ARG A 86 -8.45 -25.69 8.81
N SER A 87 -8.12 -24.66 8.01
CA SER A 87 -7.34 -24.86 6.78
C SER A 87 -5.92 -25.37 7.04
N LEU A 88 -5.31 -24.96 8.17
CA LEU A 88 -4.01 -25.47 8.62
C LEU A 88 -4.11 -26.92 9.08
N GLN A 89 -5.15 -27.30 9.84
CA GLN A 89 -5.38 -28.69 10.27
C GLN A 89 -5.57 -29.63 9.06
N GLU A 90 -6.29 -29.19 8.02
CA GLU A 90 -6.42 -29.94 6.76
C GLU A 90 -5.06 -30.10 6.05
N ALA A 91 -4.26 -29.04 5.94
CA ALA A 91 -2.94 -29.09 5.32
C ALA A 91 -1.92 -29.95 6.12
N VAL A 92 -1.94 -29.86 7.45
CA VAL A 92 -1.13 -30.70 8.35
C VAL A 92 -1.52 -32.16 8.20
N SER A 93 -2.81 -32.49 8.27
CA SER A 93 -3.30 -33.87 8.11
C SER A 93 -2.87 -34.48 6.77
N HIS A 94 -2.86 -33.67 5.71
CA HIS A 94 -2.40 -34.10 4.40
C HIS A 94 -0.87 -34.33 4.37
N TYR A 95 -0.08 -33.44 4.97
CA TYR A 95 1.37 -33.60 5.10
C TYR A 95 1.76 -34.83 5.93
N GLU A 96 1.04 -35.08 7.03
CA GLU A 96 1.20 -36.28 7.87
C GLU A 96 0.84 -37.57 7.12
N SER A 97 -0.21 -37.55 6.29
CA SER A 97 -0.56 -38.71 5.44
C SER A 97 0.54 -39.09 4.42
N HIS A 98 1.46 -38.17 4.13
CA HIS A 98 2.65 -38.38 3.28
C HIS A 98 3.94 -38.68 4.06
N GLY A 99 3.85 -38.88 5.38
CA GLY A 99 4.98 -39.24 6.25
C GLY A 99 5.73 -38.05 6.86
N GLY A 100 5.22 -36.82 6.68
CA GLY A 100 5.71 -35.66 7.43
C GLY A 100 5.17 -35.61 8.87
N SER A 101 5.61 -34.61 9.63
CA SER A 101 4.97 -34.20 10.89
C SER A 101 5.01 -32.68 10.98
N ALA A 102 3.95 -32.06 11.48
CA ALA A 102 3.85 -30.61 11.62
C ALA A 102 2.92 -30.25 12.78
N THR A 103 3.31 -29.26 13.58
CA THR A 103 2.52 -28.74 14.70
C THR A 103 2.07 -27.30 14.42
N ILE A 104 0.96 -26.88 15.02
CA ILE A 104 0.45 -25.51 14.92
C ILE A 104 0.90 -24.74 16.17
N PHE A 105 1.63 -23.65 15.94
CA PHE A 105 2.11 -22.73 16.97
C PHE A 105 1.55 -21.32 16.73
N ILE A 106 1.03 -20.66 17.78
CA ILE A 106 0.41 -19.35 17.70
C ILE A 106 1.05 -18.36 18.68
N ASN A 107 1.53 -17.23 18.17
CA ASN A 107 1.82 -16.05 18.97
C ASN A 107 0.55 -15.21 19.11
N ASP A 108 -0.07 -15.20 20.30
CA ASP A 108 -1.32 -14.46 20.55
C ASP A 108 -1.15 -13.42 21.65
N ASP A 109 -0.70 -12.24 21.26
CA ASP A 109 -0.65 -11.05 22.12
C ASP A 109 -2.04 -10.52 22.48
N GLY A 110 -3.09 -10.95 21.77
CA GLY A 110 -4.48 -10.60 22.05
C GLY A 110 -4.95 -11.05 23.44
N LEU A 111 -4.40 -12.15 23.95
CA LEU A 111 -4.67 -12.66 25.31
C LEU A 111 -4.39 -11.62 26.41
N ALA A 112 -3.49 -10.65 26.17
CA ALA A 112 -3.17 -9.59 27.13
C ALA A 112 -4.21 -8.46 27.20
N TYR A 113 -5.16 -8.40 26.27
CA TYR A 113 -6.16 -7.33 26.16
C TYR A 113 -7.61 -7.82 26.34
N MET A 114 -7.80 -9.12 26.55
CA MET A 114 -9.11 -9.77 26.68
C MET A 114 -9.62 -9.80 28.12
N SER A 115 -10.92 -10.04 28.29
CA SER A 115 -11.44 -10.38 29.61
C SER A 115 -10.94 -11.77 30.06
N PRO A 116 -10.81 -12.05 31.37
CA PRO A 116 -10.35 -13.36 31.85
C PRO A 116 -11.22 -14.53 31.37
N GLU A 117 -12.52 -14.29 31.13
CA GLU A 117 -13.47 -15.26 30.63
C GLU A 117 -13.19 -15.64 29.16
N GLU A 118 -12.96 -14.63 28.30
CA GLU A 118 -12.57 -14.82 26.90
C GLU A 118 -11.17 -15.44 26.78
N GLN A 119 -10.23 -15.02 27.64
CA GLN A 119 -8.89 -15.56 27.72
C GLN A 119 -8.92 -17.06 28.03
N GLN A 120 -9.69 -17.48 29.04
CA GLN A 120 -9.84 -18.89 29.40
C GLN A 120 -10.51 -19.68 28.27
N ALA A 121 -11.56 -19.14 27.65
CA ALA A 121 -12.21 -19.79 26.50
C ALA A 121 -11.25 -20.01 25.32
N ARG A 122 -10.36 -19.04 25.04
CA ARG A 122 -9.35 -19.14 24.00
C ARG A 122 -8.24 -20.15 24.34
N ILE A 123 -7.77 -20.20 25.60
CA ILE A 123 -6.79 -21.19 26.06
C ILE A 123 -7.37 -22.62 26.00
N HIS A 124 -8.63 -22.81 26.42
CA HIS A 124 -9.34 -24.09 26.25
C HIS A 124 -9.43 -24.50 24.78
N PHE A 125 -9.78 -23.57 23.89
CA PHE A 125 -9.81 -23.84 22.46
C PHE A 125 -8.44 -24.29 21.90
N TYR A 126 -7.33 -23.69 22.35
CA TYR A 126 -5.98 -24.13 21.96
C TYR A 126 -5.66 -25.53 22.49
N HIS A 127 -5.97 -25.81 23.76
CA HIS A 127 -5.79 -27.13 24.35
C HIS A 127 -6.60 -28.22 23.60
N ASP A 128 -7.88 -27.97 23.35
CA ASP A 128 -8.79 -28.93 22.69
C ASP A 128 -8.42 -29.22 21.21
N ASN A 129 -7.64 -28.33 20.58
CA ASN A 129 -7.14 -28.50 19.21
C ASN A 129 -5.65 -28.91 19.14
N ASN A 130 -5.01 -29.20 20.29
CA ASN A 130 -3.58 -29.50 20.41
C ASN A 130 -2.67 -28.42 19.78
N ILE A 131 -2.99 -27.14 20.02
CA ILE A 131 -2.28 -25.98 19.50
C ILE A 131 -1.35 -25.44 20.57
N ALA A 132 -0.08 -25.26 20.20
CA ALA A 132 0.90 -24.60 21.05
C ALA A 132 0.79 -23.07 20.95
N TRP A 133 1.01 -22.36 22.04
CA TRP A 133 0.85 -20.90 22.06
C TRP A 133 1.79 -20.19 23.02
N VAL A 134 2.09 -18.93 22.72
CA VAL A 134 2.83 -17.98 23.57
C VAL A 134 2.15 -16.60 23.48
N ALA A 135 2.04 -15.89 24.61
CA ALA A 135 1.52 -14.53 24.69
C ALA A 135 2.49 -13.60 25.43
N ARG A 136 2.65 -12.37 24.94
CA ARG A 136 3.43 -11.33 25.64
C ARG A 136 2.60 -10.63 26.73
N PRO A 137 3.25 -10.11 27.79
CA PRO A 137 2.57 -9.28 28.79
C PRO A 137 2.13 -7.93 28.22
N GLN A 138 1.10 -7.33 28.80
CA GLN A 138 0.43 -6.12 28.29
C GLN A 138 1.32 -4.86 28.24
N ASN A 139 2.37 -4.79 29.07
CA ASN A 139 3.27 -3.63 29.17
C ASN A 139 4.72 -4.04 28.84
N ASN A 140 5.22 -3.60 27.69
CA ASN A 140 6.65 -3.62 27.40
C ASN A 140 7.35 -2.49 28.19
N SER A 141 8.06 -2.84 29.26
CA SER A 141 9.24 -2.07 29.65
C SER A 141 10.37 -2.44 28.67
N GLU A 142 10.89 -1.47 27.92
CA GLU A 142 11.88 -1.70 26.86
C GLU A 142 13.19 -2.34 27.38
N ASP A 143 13.46 -2.18 28.69
CA ASP A 143 14.70 -2.56 29.38
C ASP A 143 15.03 -4.08 29.39
N GLY A 144 14.13 -4.95 28.94
CA GLY A 144 14.28 -6.42 29.07
C GLY A 144 14.86 -7.16 27.85
N TYR A 145 14.81 -6.58 26.65
CA TYR A 145 15.08 -7.33 25.41
C TYR A 145 16.56 -7.71 25.23
N ASP A 146 17.47 -6.79 25.54
CA ASP A 146 18.92 -7.02 25.38
C ASP A 146 19.45 -8.08 26.37
N GLU A 147 18.93 -8.13 27.60
CA GLU A 147 19.37 -9.10 28.60
C GLU A 147 18.91 -10.54 28.26
N ILE A 148 17.70 -10.69 27.70
CA ILE A 148 17.18 -11.99 27.25
C ILE A 148 18.00 -12.52 26.06
N LEU A 149 18.31 -11.66 25.07
CA LEU A 149 19.16 -12.01 23.94
C LEU A 149 20.57 -12.45 24.37
N HIS A 150 21.14 -11.80 25.38
CA HIS A 150 22.47 -12.16 25.90
C HIS A 150 22.50 -13.52 26.62
N ARG A 151 21.41 -13.91 27.29
CA ARG A 151 21.28 -15.22 27.95
C ARG A 151 21.07 -16.37 26.96
N LEU A 152 20.28 -16.15 25.90
CA LEU A 152 20.03 -17.15 24.84
C LEU A 152 21.30 -17.56 24.08
N ALA A 153 22.28 -16.66 23.94
CA ALA A 153 23.51 -16.92 23.21
C ALA A 153 24.48 -17.93 23.86
N GLN A 154 24.25 -18.35 25.13
CA GLN A 154 25.25 -19.09 25.91
C GLN A 154 25.06 -20.61 26.00
N HIS A 155 23.95 -21.19 25.51
CA HIS A 155 23.63 -22.61 25.70
C HIS A 155 23.12 -23.32 24.43
N LEU A 156 23.89 -23.26 23.34
CA LEU A 156 23.68 -24.08 22.14
C LEU A 156 24.82 -25.08 21.94
N SER A 157 24.91 -26.07 22.84
CA SER A 157 25.64 -27.31 22.60
C SER A 157 24.68 -28.37 22.07
N ILE A 158 24.70 -28.60 20.76
CA ILE A 158 23.96 -29.70 20.14
C ILE A 158 24.52 -31.03 20.69
N SER A 159 23.63 -31.86 21.23
CA SER A 159 23.93 -33.19 21.79
C SER A 159 23.04 -34.21 21.11
N ASP A 160 23.61 -35.34 20.69
CA ASP A 160 22.91 -36.35 19.88
C ASP A 160 21.80 -37.08 20.64
N LEU A 161 20.75 -37.45 19.90
CA LEU A 161 19.85 -38.60 20.10
C LEU A 161 19.44 -38.91 21.56
N ILE A 162 18.56 -38.07 22.11
CA ILE A 162 17.74 -38.40 23.29
C ILE A 162 16.54 -39.26 22.83
N ASP A 163 16.09 -40.20 23.66
CA ASP A 163 14.85 -40.96 23.40
C ASP A 163 13.63 -40.00 23.42
N PRO A 164 12.68 -40.06 22.45
CA PRO A 164 11.57 -39.11 22.39
C PRO A 164 10.71 -39.02 23.68
N ALA A 165 10.66 -40.08 24.50
CA ALA A 165 9.97 -40.03 25.78
C ALA A 165 10.77 -39.28 26.86
N GLU A 166 12.09 -39.42 26.89
CA GLU A 166 12.97 -38.65 27.77
C GLU A 166 13.01 -37.17 27.36
N GLU A 167 13.03 -36.88 26.05
CA GLU A 167 12.97 -35.52 25.50
C GLU A 167 11.70 -34.80 25.96
N ALA A 168 10.53 -35.45 25.87
CA ALA A 168 9.25 -34.88 26.31
C ALA A 168 9.24 -34.56 27.82
N VAL A 169 9.83 -35.41 28.67
CA VAL A 169 9.95 -35.16 30.11
C VAL A 169 10.92 -34.00 30.40
N CYS A 170 12.03 -33.91 29.67
CA CYS A 170 12.97 -32.80 29.77
C CYS A 170 12.35 -31.48 29.30
N TYR A 171 11.62 -31.49 28.19
CA TYR A 171 10.87 -30.33 27.68
C TYR A 171 9.85 -29.83 28.70
N GLN A 172 9.00 -30.71 29.25
CA GLN A 172 7.96 -30.32 30.21
C GLN A 172 8.57 -29.67 31.47
N ARG A 173 9.66 -30.25 32.00
CA ARG A 173 10.40 -29.68 33.14
C ARG A 173 11.04 -28.33 32.82
N ALA A 174 11.55 -28.15 31.60
CA ALA A 174 12.14 -26.88 31.17
C ALA A 174 11.05 -25.79 31.01
N LEU A 175 9.91 -26.13 30.42
CA LEU A 175 8.77 -25.22 30.28
C LEU A 175 8.21 -24.80 31.64
N GLU A 176 7.97 -25.75 32.54
CA GLU A 176 7.53 -25.48 33.91
C GLU A 176 8.52 -24.58 34.65
N HIS A 177 9.82 -24.87 34.58
CA HIS A 177 10.86 -24.05 35.22
C HIS A 177 10.90 -22.62 34.68
N VAL A 178 10.71 -22.41 33.38
CA VAL A 178 10.66 -21.06 32.78
C VAL A 178 9.40 -20.31 33.23
N LEU A 179 8.23 -20.96 33.22
CA LEU A 179 6.96 -20.38 33.67
C LEU A 179 6.98 -20.04 35.18
N GLU A 180 7.64 -20.85 36.00
CA GLU A 180 7.89 -20.54 37.42
C GLU A 180 8.87 -19.36 37.61
N SER A 181 9.83 -19.18 36.68
CA SER A 181 10.88 -18.16 36.80
C SER A 181 10.40 -16.73 36.48
N ASP A 182 9.44 -16.57 35.57
CA ASP A 182 8.88 -15.27 35.18
C ASP A 182 7.37 -15.35 34.93
N LEU A 183 6.61 -14.88 35.93
CA LEU A 183 5.14 -14.81 35.92
C LEU A 183 4.55 -13.91 34.82
N ARG A 184 5.38 -13.23 34.02
CA ARG A 184 4.94 -12.44 32.85
C ARG A 184 4.88 -13.27 31.56
N ILE A 185 5.50 -14.45 31.54
CA ILE A 185 5.54 -15.34 30.39
C ILE A 185 4.31 -16.25 30.45
N HIS A 186 3.46 -16.18 29.44
CA HIS A 186 2.35 -17.12 29.26
C HIS A 186 2.62 -17.98 28.04
N ALA A 187 2.68 -19.30 28.23
CA ALA A 187 2.88 -20.27 27.18
C ALA A 187 2.18 -21.60 27.51
N GLY A 188 1.85 -22.38 26.48
CA GLY A 188 1.28 -23.72 26.64
C GLY A 188 1.42 -24.59 25.40
N GLY A 189 1.36 -25.91 25.58
CA GLY A 189 1.55 -26.89 24.51
C GLY A 189 3.02 -27.14 24.16
N ASP A 190 3.26 -27.64 22.95
CA ASP A 190 4.58 -28.01 22.43
C ASP A 190 5.17 -26.88 21.56
N ILE A 191 6.04 -26.05 22.14
CA ILE A 191 6.65 -24.90 21.46
C ILE A 191 7.97 -25.26 20.73
N ARG A 192 8.28 -26.56 20.56
CA ARG A 192 9.46 -27.01 19.83
C ARG A 192 9.39 -26.56 18.36
N ILE A 193 10.52 -26.09 17.86
CA ILE A 193 10.68 -25.59 16.48
C ILE A 193 11.36 -26.69 15.66
N GLY A 194 10.69 -27.17 14.61
CA GLY A 194 11.25 -28.12 13.65
C GLY A 194 12.20 -27.47 12.65
N GLU A 195 12.70 -28.26 11.70
CA GLU A 195 13.65 -27.78 10.67
C GLU A 195 13.06 -26.69 9.75
N LEU A 196 11.74 -26.73 9.52
CA LEU A 196 11.01 -25.81 8.64
C LEU A 196 9.92 -25.08 9.44
N ILE A 197 9.74 -23.79 9.15
CA ILE A 197 8.70 -22.95 9.76
C ILE A 197 7.80 -22.39 8.64
N LEU A 198 6.54 -22.80 8.60
CA LEU A 198 5.53 -22.13 7.78
C LEU A 198 4.92 -20.98 8.58
N ILE A 199 5.11 -19.76 8.11
CA ILE A 199 4.56 -18.54 8.72
C ILE A 199 3.31 -18.13 7.94
N VAL A 200 2.19 -17.98 8.64
CA VAL A 200 0.86 -17.73 8.06
C VAL A 200 0.20 -16.57 8.80
N ASP A 201 -0.40 -15.63 8.06
CA ASP A 201 -1.20 -14.58 8.69
C ASP A 201 -2.51 -15.17 9.23
N SER A 202 -2.94 -14.64 10.36
CA SER A 202 -4.11 -15.02 11.13
C SER A 202 -5.44 -15.06 10.35
N ASP A 203 -5.58 -14.31 9.26
CA ASP A 203 -6.76 -14.32 8.37
C ASP A 203 -6.54 -15.06 7.03
N THR A 204 -5.39 -15.71 6.84
CA THR A 204 -5.05 -16.45 5.63
C THR A 204 -5.53 -17.89 5.68
N ARG A 205 -6.32 -18.31 4.70
CA ARG A 205 -6.61 -19.73 4.45
C ARG A 205 -5.57 -20.33 3.52
N VAL A 206 -5.01 -21.47 3.89
CA VAL A 206 -3.96 -22.15 3.11
C VAL A 206 -4.52 -23.28 2.22
N PRO A 207 -3.90 -23.57 1.07
CA PRO A 207 -4.15 -24.80 0.33
C PRO A 207 -3.66 -26.03 1.09
N VAL A 208 -4.35 -27.16 0.94
CA VAL A 208 -4.03 -28.44 1.60
C VAL A 208 -2.61 -28.94 1.28
N ASP A 209 -2.10 -28.66 0.08
CA ASP A 209 -0.80 -29.13 -0.40
C ASP A 209 0.38 -28.18 -0.05
N CYS A 210 0.12 -27.06 0.64
CA CYS A 210 1.12 -25.98 0.78
C CYS A 210 2.39 -26.43 1.52
N LEU A 211 2.23 -27.18 2.63
CA LEU A 211 3.32 -27.70 3.44
C LEU A 211 4.18 -28.68 2.64
N LEU A 212 3.54 -29.60 1.91
CA LEU A 212 4.22 -30.60 1.10
C LEU A 212 5.04 -29.95 -0.01
N HIS A 213 4.46 -28.99 -0.75
CA HIS A 213 5.18 -28.29 -1.82
C HIS A 213 6.29 -27.38 -1.29
N GLY A 214 6.08 -26.67 -0.18
CA GLY A 214 7.12 -25.84 0.46
C GLY A 214 8.31 -26.67 0.95
N ALA A 215 8.05 -27.79 1.64
CA ALA A 215 9.08 -28.70 2.12
C ALA A 215 9.86 -29.34 0.96
N VAL A 216 9.18 -29.78 -0.11
CA VAL A 216 9.83 -30.34 -1.30
C VAL A 216 10.72 -29.32 -2.01
N GLU A 217 10.28 -28.06 -2.16
CA GLU A 217 11.09 -27.00 -2.77
C GLU A 217 12.38 -26.73 -1.97
N MET A 218 12.25 -26.61 -0.64
CA MET A 218 13.39 -26.39 0.28
C MET A 218 14.35 -27.58 0.32
N TYR A 219 13.84 -28.81 0.24
CA TYR A 219 14.66 -30.02 0.18
C TYR A 219 15.41 -30.16 -1.15
N LEU A 220 14.77 -29.82 -2.28
CA LEU A 220 15.39 -29.86 -3.60
C LEU A 220 16.40 -28.73 -3.85
N SER A 221 16.23 -27.59 -3.17
CA SER A 221 17.05 -26.38 -3.33
C SER A 221 17.63 -25.94 -1.96
N PRO A 222 18.68 -26.61 -1.45
CA PRO A 222 19.22 -26.36 -0.09
C PRO A 222 19.80 -24.95 0.10
N GLU A 223 20.00 -24.17 -0.96
CA GLU A 223 20.33 -22.74 -0.88
C GLU A 223 19.13 -21.82 -0.58
N VAL A 224 17.90 -22.34 -0.59
CA VAL A 224 16.66 -21.58 -0.34
C VAL A 224 16.28 -21.68 1.13
N ALA A 225 16.60 -20.62 1.90
CA ALA A 225 16.22 -20.55 3.31
C ALA A 225 14.76 -20.12 3.55
N ILE A 226 14.08 -19.43 2.62
CA ILE A 226 12.65 -19.07 2.76
C ILE A 226 11.93 -19.05 1.40
N VAL A 227 10.76 -19.69 1.35
CA VAL A 227 9.82 -19.69 0.21
C VAL A 227 8.64 -18.77 0.55
N GLN A 228 8.21 -17.93 -0.40
CA GLN A 228 7.02 -17.08 -0.26
C GLN A 228 5.96 -17.49 -1.28
N HIS A 229 4.75 -17.78 -0.81
CA HIS A 229 3.61 -18.10 -1.67
C HIS A 229 2.91 -16.81 -2.14
N ALA A 230 2.46 -16.78 -3.39
CA ALA A 230 1.60 -15.72 -3.90
C ALA A 230 0.24 -15.79 -3.18
N THR A 231 -0.19 -14.69 -2.58
CA THR A 231 -1.50 -14.57 -1.93
C THR A 231 -2.56 -14.04 -2.89
N GLY A 232 -3.82 -14.35 -2.61
CA GLY A 232 -4.98 -13.88 -3.35
C GLY A 232 -6.11 -13.46 -2.41
N VAL A 233 -7.06 -12.67 -2.90
CA VAL A 233 -8.21 -12.25 -2.10
C VAL A 233 -9.28 -13.34 -2.05
N MET A 234 -9.67 -13.74 -0.84
CA MET A 234 -10.88 -14.53 -0.64
C MET A 234 -12.11 -13.62 -0.58
N GLN A 235 -13.13 -13.93 -1.40
CA GLN A 235 -14.40 -13.21 -1.43
C GLN A 235 -15.50 -14.03 -0.73
N VAL A 236 -16.28 -13.39 0.13
CA VAL A 236 -17.30 -14.01 0.98
C VAL A 236 -18.71 -13.55 0.58
N SER A 237 -18.96 -12.25 0.39
CA SER A 237 -20.32 -11.73 0.15
C SER A 237 -20.60 -11.31 -1.30
N TRP A 238 -19.56 -11.26 -2.15
CA TRP A 238 -19.63 -10.99 -3.59
C TRP A 238 -20.38 -9.70 -3.98
N ASP A 239 -20.37 -8.69 -3.10
CA ASP A 239 -21.02 -7.40 -3.36
C ASP A 239 -20.20 -6.48 -4.29
N TYR A 240 -20.78 -5.37 -4.75
CA TYR A 240 -20.10 -4.44 -5.67
C TYR A 240 -18.78 -3.87 -5.13
N PHE A 241 -18.74 -3.49 -3.85
CA PHE A 241 -17.58 -2.90 -3.21
C PHE A 241 -16.51 -3.97 -2.92
N GLU A 242 -16.92 -5.14 -2.40
CA GLU A 242 -16.03 -6.29 -2.18
C GLU A 242 -15.40 -6.78 -3.49
N ASN A 243 -16.18 -6.90 -4.58
CA ASN A 243 -15.65 -7.23 -5.90
C ASN A 243 -14.65 -6.18 -6.42
N GLY A 244 -14.89 -4.89 -6.13
CA GLY A 244 -14.01 -3.80 -6.52
C GLY A 244 -12.69 -3.78 -5.73
N ILE A 245 -12.75 -3.97 -4.41
CA ILE A 245 -11.56 -4.10 -3.56
C ILE A 245 -10.80 -5.39 -3.88
N ALA A 246 -11.49 -6.51 -4.12
CA ALA A 246 -10.84 -7.76 -4.55
C ALA A 246 -10.11 -7.58 -5.89
N PHE A 247 -10.71 -6.89 -6.86
CA PHE A 247 -10.01 -6.54 -8.10
C PHE A 247 -8.78 -5.67 -7.84
N PHE A 248 -8.87 -4.65 -6.98
CA PHE A 248 -7.75 -3.75 -6.65
C PHE A 248 -6.59 -4.50 -6.00
N THR A 249 -6.88 -5.31 -4.98
CA THR A 249 -5.84 -6.05 -4.26
C THR A 249 -5.22 -7.13 -5.15
N ASN A 250 -6.01 -7.83 -5.97
CA ASN A 250 -5.46 -8.77 -6.95
C ASN A 250 -4.63 -8.05 -8.04
N LEU A 251 -4.98 -6.83 -8.45
CA LEU A 251 -4.13 -5.98 -9.31
C LEU A 251 -2.76 -5.71 -8.66
N ILE A 252 -2.75 -5.33 -7.37
CA ILE A 252 -1.50 -5.10 -6.63
C ILE A 252 -0.69 -6.39 -6.50
N TYR A 253 -1.31 -7.52 -6.16
CA TYR A 253 -0.62 -8.81 -6.09
C TYR A 253 -0.06 -9.26 -7.44
N SER A 254 -0.79 -9.10 -8.55
CA SER A 254 -0.28 -9.37 -9.90
C SER A 254 0.94 -8.50 -10.24
N ALA A 255 0.91 -7.21 -9.86
CA ALA A 255 2.03 -6.30 -10.10
C ALA A 255 3.28 -6.66 -9.26
N ILE A 256 3.09 -7.01 -7.98
CA ILE A 256 4.16 -7.50 -7.10
C ILE A 256 4.74 -8.81 -7.64
N GLN A 257 3.90 -9.79 -7.98
CA GLN A 257 4.35 -11.08 -8.53
C GLN A 257 5.16 -10.89 -9.82
N PHE A 258 4.77 -9.93 -10.68
CA PHE A 258 5.53 -9.59 -11.88
C PHE A 258 6.89 -8.95 -11.58
N SER A 259 6.92 -7.99 -10.66
CA SER A 259 8.13 -7.32 -10.17
C SER A 259 9.13 -8.34 -9.59
N VAL A 260 8.67 -9.17 -8.64
CA VAL A 260 9.49 -10.19 -7.97
C VAL A 260 9.92 -11.30 -8.93
N GLY A 261 9.01 -11.81 -9.77
CA GLY A 261 9.34 -12.78 -10.82
C GLY A 261 10.33 -12.23 -11.86
N SER A 262 10.46 -10.92 -11.99
CA SER A 262 11.47 -10.26 -12.84
C SER A 262 12.81 -10.04 -12.14
N GLY A 263 12.97 -10.46 -10.89
CA GLY A 263 14.20 -10.33 -10.10
C GLY A 263 14.27 -9.12 -9.17
N GLU A 264 13.16 -8.41 -8.95
CA GLU A 264 13.07 -7.40 -7.90
C GLU A 264 12.91 -8.04 -6.52
N THR A 265 13.32 -7.36 -5.46
CA THR A 265 13.20 -7.87 -4.08
C THR A 265 11.74 -7.95 -3.66
N ALA A 266 11.29 -9.10 -3.15
CA ALA A 266 9.94 -9.23 -2.62
C ALA A 266 9.69 -8.26 -1.45
N PRO A 267 8.51 -7.62 -1.39
CA PRO A 267 8.19 -6.67 -0.34
C PRO A 267 7.94 -7.39 0.99
N PHE A 268 9.00 -7.56 1.77
CA PHE A 268 8.94 -8.10 3.13
C PHE A 268 8.19 -7.13 4.06
N ARG A 269 7.06 -7.55 4.63
CA ARG A 269 6.14 -6.67 5.38
C ARG A 269 6.58 -6.41 6.83
N CYS A 270 7.84 -6.06 7.06
CA CYS A 270 8.41 -5.89 8.39
C CYS A 270 8.76 -4.43 8.77
N ASN A 271 8.79 -3.48 7.82
CA ASN A 271 8.84 -2.06 8.19
C ASN A 271 8.20 -1.13 7.13
N PRO A 272 6.95 -0.66 7.34
CA PRO A 272 6.29 0.29 6.41
C PRO A 272 6.97 1.66 6.35
N SER A 273 7.73 2.03 7.39
CA SER A 273 8.01 3.43 7.71
C SER A 273 8.79 4.21 6.63
N ALA A 274 9.77 3.59 5.97
CA ALA A 274 10.69 4.33 5.10
C ALA A 274 10.08 4.80 3.76
N VAL A 275 9.10 4.07 3.22
CA VAL A 275 8.51 4.35 1.89
C VAL A 275 7.05 4.79 1.99
N THR A 276 6.29 4.25 2.94
CA THR A 276 4.88 4.62 3.12
C THR A 276 4.74 6.06 3.61
N ILE A 277 5.59 6.52 4.54
CA ILE A 277 5.54 7.89 5.08
C ILE A 277 5.70 8.95 3.97
N PRO A 278 6.74 8.94 3.11
CA PRO A 278 6.82 9.91 2.00
C PRO A 278 5.59 9.90 1.05
N MET A 279 5.01 8.72 0.79
CA MET A 279 3.84 8.59 -0.09
C MET A 279 2.57 9.15 0.56
N ASP A 280 2.34 8.89 1.85
CA ASP A 280 1.22 9.45 2.60
C ASP A 280 1.29 10.98 2.65
N TYR A 281 2.48 11.55 2.85
CA TYR A 281 2.71 12.99 2.79
C TYR A 281 2.47 13.56 1.39
N ALA A 282 2.87 12.85 0.33
CA ALA A 282 2.61 13.27 -1.04
C ALA A 282 1.10 13.33 -1.34
N ILE A 283 0.35 12.27 -1.02
CA ILE A 283 -1.11 12.23 -1.25
C ILE A 283 -1.82 13.26 -0.35
N ALA A 284 -1.42 13.40 0.91
CA ALA A 284 -1.96 14.41 1.82
C ALA A 284 -1.69 15.85 1.35
N SER A 285 -0.55 16.12 0.71
CA SER A 285 -0.23 17.45 0.19
C SER A 285 -1.18 17.93 -0.92
N GLY A 286 -1.85 17.00 -1.62
CA GLY A 286 -2.76 17.32 -2.72
C GLY A 286 -3.89 18.29 -2.34
N PHE A 287 -4.51 18.13 -1.16
CA PHE A 287 -5.59 18.99 -0.68
C PHE A 287 -5.13 20.45 -0.41
N PRO A 288 -4.13 20.72 0.46
CA PRO A 288 -3.65 22.09 0.68
C PRO A 288 -3.00 22.71 -0.56
N LEU A 289 -2.30 21.93 -1.39
CA LEU A 289 -1.75 22.42 -2.66
C LEU A 289 -2.85 22.80 -3.65
N SER A 290 -3.97 22.08 -3.70
CA SER A 290 -5.12 22.43 -4.55
C SER A 290 -5.78 23.76 -4.13
N ILE A 291 -5.86 24.02 -2.81
CA ILE A 291 -6.36 25.29 -2.28
C ILE A 291 -5.40 26.43 -2.66
N LEU A 292 -4.10 26.24 -2.43
CA LEU A 292 -3.07 27.21 -2.82
C LEU A 292 -3.10 27.49 -4.33
N ASN A 293 -3.21 26.44 -5.14
CA ASN A 293 -3.31 26.51 -6.60
C ASN A 293 -4.49 27.37 -7.06
N TYR A 294 -5.68 27.22 -6.44
CA TYR A 294 -6.85 28.05 -6.74
C TYR A 294 -6.57 29.55 -6.53
N PHE A 295 -5.97 29.91 -5.39
CA PHE A 295 -5.62 31.31 -5.12
C PHE A 295 -4.52 31.85 -6.04
N LEU A 296 -3.50 31.05 -6.36
CA LEU A 296 -2.44 31.44 -7.29
C LEU A 296 -2.98 31.70 -8.71
N VAL A 297 -3.88 30.86 -9.22
CA VAL A 297 -4.56 31.11 -10.52
C VAL A 297 -5.43 32.35 -10.47
N GLY A 298 -6.15 32.56 -9.35
CA GLY A 298 -7.02 33.73 -9.17
C GLY A 298 -6.25 35.06 -9.14
N TRP A 299 -5.07 35.09 -8.51
CA TRP A 299 -4.27 36.31 -8.34
C TRP A 299 -3.24 36.57 -9.45
N PHE A 300 -2.72 35.53 -10.11
CA PHE A 300 -1.68 35.64 -11.15
C PHE A 300 -2.14 35.09 -12.51
N ASN A 301 -3.41 35.29 -12.82
CA ASN A 301 -4.05 34.90 -14.08
C ASN A 301 -3.28 35.47 -15.29
N GLY A 302 -3.08 34.67 -16.35
CA GLY A 302 -2.30 35.04 -17.54
C GLY A 302 -0.77 34.94 -17.37
N TYR A 303 -0.22 35.25 -16.19
CA TYR A 303 1.22 35.05 -15.93
C TYR A 303 1.57 33.57 -15.72
N LEU A 304 0.67 32.79 -15.11
CA LEU A 304 0.91 31.38 -14.82
C LEU A 304 0.55 30.43 -15.97
N ASP A 305 -0.20 30.87 -16.98
CA ASP A 305 -0.72 30.04 -18.08
C ASP A 305 0.38 29.25 -18.80
N LYS A 306 1.55 29.88 -18.99
CA LYS A 306 2.73 29.23 -19.59
C LYS A 306 3.21 28.00 -18.79
N PHE A 307 3.09 28.03 -17.47
CA PHE A 307 3.43 26.90 -16.60
C PHE A 307 2.30 25.87 -16.54
N TYR A 308 1.04 26.30 -16.60
CA TYR A 308 -0.10 25.38 -16.66
C TYR A 308 -0.13 24.55 -17.94
N MET A 309 0.24 25.12 -19.09
CA MET A 309 0.24 24.37 -20.36
C MET A 309 1.23 23.19 -20.36
N GLU A 310 2.41 23.33 -19.74
CA GLU A 310 3.34 22.20 -19.60
C GLU A 310 2.86 21.20 -18.53
N SER A 311 2.39 21.69 -17.38
CA SER A 311 1.81 20.83 -16.32
C SER A 311 0.62 20.01 -16.83
N TRP A 312 -0.22 20.57 -17.70
CA TRP A 312 -1.35 19.91 -18.33
C TRP A 312 -0.93 18.79 -19.29
N LYS A 313 0.12 19.01 -20.11
CA LYS A 313 0.70 17.95 -20.97
C LYS A 313 1.24 16.79 -20.14
N ILE A 314 1.90 17.08 -19.02
CA ILE A 314 2.39 16.07 -18.07
C ILE A 314 1.19 15.29 -17.49
N PHE A 315 0.17 15.98 -17.00
CA PHE A 315 -1.05 15.36 -16.47
C PHE A 315 -1.75 14.43 -17.48
N LEU A 316 -1.93 14.88 -18.73
CA LEU A 316 -2.48 14.04 -19.80
C LEU A 316 -1.59 12.81 -20.09
N SER A 317 -0.26 12.99 -20.07
CA SER A 317 0.69 11.91 -20.26
C SER A 317 0.62 10.88 -19.11
N LEU A 318 0.44 11.33 -17.87
CA LEU A 318 0.23 10.46 -16.71
C LEU A 318 -1.09 9.67 -16.82
N ILE A 319 -2.19 10.29 -17.24
CA ILE A 319 -3.46 9.57 -17.50
C ILE A 319 -3.27 8.50 -18.58
N ILE A 320 -2.63 8.84 -19.70
CA ILE A 320 -2.42 7.91 -20.81
C ILE A 320 -1.56 6.71 -20.40
N VAL A 321 -0.49 6.93 -19.63
CA VAL A 321 0.39 5.84 -19.17
C VAL A 321 -0.26 5.04 -18.03
N PHE A 322 -0.57 5.67 -16.90
CA PHE A 322 -1.00 4.96 -15.69
C PHE A 322 -2.44 4.47 -15.74
N SER A 323 -3.36 5.22 -16.36
CA SER A 323 -4.78 4.85 -16.44
C SER A 323 -5.15 4.18 -17.76
N GLY A 324 -4.48 4.55 -18.86
CA GLY A 324 -4.65 3.93 -20.17
C GLY A 324 -3.80 2.67 -20.34
N PHE A 325 -2.50 2.84 -20.52
CA PHE A 325 -1.57 1.79 -20.91
C PHE A 325 -1.46 0.67 -19.87
N GLY A 326 -1.33 0.99 -18.58
CA GLY A 326 -1.32 -0.01 -17.50
C GLY A 326 -2.56 -0.92 -17.49
N ASN A 327 -3.76 -0.38 -17.73
CA ASN A 327 -4.99 -1.18 -17.81
C ASN A 327 -5.06 -2.07 -19.07
N VAL A 328 -4.51 -1.60 -20.20
CA VAL A 328 -4.39 -2.40 -21.42
C VAL A 328 -3.38 -3.53 -21.23
N THR A 329 -2.22 -3.21 -20.69
CA THR A 329 -1.14 -4.16 -20.39
C THR A 329 -1.58 -5.23 -19.40
N LEU A 330 -2.32 -4.86 -18.34
CA LEU A 330 -2.88 -5.83 -17.40
C LEU A 330 -3.84 -6.82 -18.10
N ALA A 331 -4.62 -6.36 -19.08
CA ALA A 331 -5.47 -7.26 -19.85
C ALA A 331 -4.64 -8.18 -20.79
N ILE A 332 -3.53 -7.67 -21.35
CA ILE A 332 -2.60 -8.45 -22.16
C ILE A 332 -1.92 -9.53 -21.31
N ILE A 333 -1.38 -9.22 -20.13
CA ILE A 333 -0.68 -10.23 -19.31
C ILE A 333 -1.63 -11.32 -18.81
N ARG A 334 -2.86 -10.96 -18.37
CA ARG A 334 -3.91 -11.94 -18.00
C ARG A 334 -4.30 -12.85 -19.18
N TYR A 335 -4.33 -12.30 -20.40
CA TYR A 335 -4.55 -13.08 -21.61
C TYR A 335 -3.38 -14.01 -21.93
N ARG A 336 -2.14 -13.53 -21.80
CA ARG A 336 -0.91 -14.31 -22.05
C ARG A 336 -0.67 -15.41 -21.02
N LEU A 337 -1.13 -15.23 -19.77
CA LEU A 337 -1.13 -16.24 -18.71
C LEU A 337 -2.25 -17.28 -18.86
N GLY A 338 -3.24 -17.03 -19.73
CA GLY A 338 -4.39 -17.93 -19.95
C GLY A 338 -5.54 -17.76 -18.94
N GLU A 339 -5.49 -16.75 -18.07
CA GLU A 339 -6.49 -16.54 -17.01
C GLU A 339 -7.85 -16.06 -17.57
N LYS A 340 -7.83 -15.11 -18.51
CA LYS A 340 -9.02 -14.51 -19.12
C LYS A 340 -8.77 -14.14 -20.57
N SER A 341 -9.80 -14.15 -21.40
CA SER A 341 -9.71 -13.62 -22.78
C SER A 341 -9.57 -12.09 -22.78
N LEU A 342 -8.84 -11.55 -23.77
CA LEU A 342 -8.42 -10.14 -23.81
C LEU A 342 -9.59 -9.14 -23.72
N GLY A 343 -10.70 -9.38 -24.43
CA GLY A 343 -11.86 -8.48 -24.44
C GLY A 343 -12.53 -8.33 -23.07
N PRO A 344 -12.97 -9.44 -22.44
CA PRO A 344 -13.48 -9.42 -21.06
C PRO A 344 -12.50 -8.85 -20.04
N ALA A 345 -11.19 -9.13 -20.17
CA ALA A 345 -10.17 -8.55 -19.28
C ALA A 345 -10.07 -7.01 -19.42
N LEU A 346 -10.06 -6.48 -20.65
CA LEU A 346 -10.11 -5.03 -20.89
C LEU A 346 -11.38 -4.41 -20.30
N LEU A 347 -12.55 -5.01 -20.54
CA LEU A 347 -13.82 -4.52 -20.03
C LEU A 347 -13.83 -4.49 -18.49
N GLU A 348 -13.32 -5.53 -17.84
CA GLU A 348 -13.21 -5.60 -16.39
C GLU A 348 -12.29 -4.52 -15.82
N ASN A 349 -11.12 -4.30 -16.43
CA ASN A 349 -10.15 -3.30 -16.00
C ASN A 349 -10.74 -1.88 -16.07
N PHE A 350 -11.30 -1.49 -17.22
CA PHE A 350 -11.90 -0.16 -17.38
C PHE A 350 -13.21 0.03 -16.60
N LYS A 351 -13.98 -1.04 -16.32
CA LYS A 351 -15.18 -0.99 -15.48
C LYS A 351 -14.90 -0.48 -14.06
N TRP A 352 -13.76 -0.85 -13.47
CA TRP A 352 -13.43 -0.46 -12.10
C TRP A 352 -12.77 0.92 -11.98
N MET A 353 -12.20 1.44 -13.07
CA MET A 353 -11.50 2.73 -13.09
C MET A 353 -12.33 3.91 -12.52
N PRO A 354 -13.63 4.10 -12.82
CA PRO A 354 -14.43 5.18 -12.22
C PRO A 354 -14.61 5.03 -10.71
N MET A 355 -14.75 3.80 -10.21
CA MET A 355 -14.89 3.53 -8.78
C MET A 355 -13.60 3.93 -8.04
N PHE A 356 -12.45 3.54 -8.58
CA PHE A 356 -11.13 3.89 -8.02
C PHE A 356 -10.83 5.39 -8.10
N ALA A 357 -11.18 6.05 -9.20
CA ALA A 357 -11.00 7.50 -9.33
C ALA A 357 -11.75 8.27 -8.23
N ILE A 358 -12.98 7.87 -7.91
CA ILE A 358 -13.78 8.46 -6.82
C ILE A 358 -13.20 8.08 -5.45
N PHE A 359 -12.88 6.80 -5.25
CA PHE A 359 -12.42 6.27 -3.96
C PHE A 359 -11.05 6.85 -3.54
N PHE A 360 -10.03 6.72 -4.40
CA PHE A 360 -8.68 7.22 -4.11
C PHE A 360 -8.60 8.76 -4.17
N GLY A 361 -9.41 9.41 -5.01
CA GLY A 361 -9.48 10.87 -5.08
C GLY A 361 -9.91 11.53 -3.76
N GLY A 362 -10.73 10.84 -2.95
CA GLY A 362 -11.15 11.33 -1.63
C GLY A 362 -10.08 11.23 -0.53
N LEU A 363 -9.04 10.40 -0.69
CA LEU A 363 -8.11 10.07 0.40
C LEU A 363 -7.25 11.25 0.87
N SER A 364 -6.94 12.20 -0.02
CA SER A 364 -6.03 13.33 0.27
C SER A 364 -6.46 14.12 1.52
N PHE A 365 -7.76 14.41 1.68
CA PHE A 365 -8.29 15.10 2.87
C PHE A 365 -8.13 14.26 4.15
N HIS A 366 -8.39 12.95 4.06
CA HIS A 366 -8.32 12.05 5.22
C HIS A 366 -6.87 11.87 5.71
N LEU A 367 -5.92 11.77 4.79
CA LEU A 367 -4.49 11.74 5.11
C LEU A 367 -3.99 13.10 5.62
N SER A 368 -4.45 14.22 5.05
CA SER A 368 -4.18 15.57 5.59
C SER A 368 -4.57 15.67 7.07
N ARG A 369 -5.77 15.19 7.43
CA ARG A 369 -6.25 15.18 8.82
C ARG A 369 -5.37 14.30 9.72
N ALA A 370 -4.92 13.15 9.21
CA ALA A 370 -4.07 12.24 9.97
C ALA A 370 -2.69 12.84 10.26
N ILE A 371 -2.05 13.45 9.26
CA ILE A 371 -0.76 14.12 9.41
C ILE A 371 -0.87 15.33 10.33
N LEU A 372 -1.94 16.14 10.21
CA LEU A 372 -2.18 17.25 11.14
C LEU A 372 -2.39 16.76 12.58
N ALA A 373 -3.13 15.67 12.79
CA ALA A 373 -3.29 15.09 14.12
C ALA A 373 -1.94 14.64 14.71
N HIS A 374 -1.08 14.00 13.90
CA HIS A 374 0.28 13.63 14.28
C HIS A 374 1.16 14.86 14.59
N MET A 375 1.14 15.90 13.75
CA MET A 375 1.90 17.14 13.96
C MET A 375 1.52 17.90 15.23
N PHE A 376 0.27 17.80 15.67
CA PHE A 376 -0.23 18.44 16.90
C PHE A 376 -0.30 17.46 18.10
N SER A 377 0.30 16.27 18.00
CA SER A 377 0.27 15.22 19.03
C SER A 377 -1.14 14.85 19.53
N ILE A 378 -2.14 14.97 18.64
CA ILE A 378 -3.52 14.59 18.91
C ILE A 378 -3.62 13.07 18.76
N ASN A 379 -3.89 12.37 19.86
CA ASN A 379 -4.04 10.92 19.88
C ASN A 379 -5.28 10.50 19.07
N MET A 380 -5.06 10.15 17.79
CA MET A 380 -6.08 9.66 16.89
C MET A 380 -6.00 8.15 16.79
N GLN A 381 -6.78 7.46 17.62
CA GLN A 381 -6.95 6.02 17.53
C GLN A 381 -7.82 5.68 16.32
N TRP A 382 -7.28 4.89 15.40
CA TRP A 382 -8.07 4.19 14.40
C TRP A 382 -8.68 2.97 15.08
N GLY A 383 -10.02 2.88 15.12
CA GLY A 383 -10.66 1.63 15.50
C GLY A 383 -10.22 0.54 14.52
N THR A 384 -9.91 -0.66 15.03
CA THR A 384 -9.63 -1.82 14.19
C THR A 384 -10.74 -1.97 13.17
N THR A 385 -10.38 -2.12 11.89
CA THR A 385 -11.35 -2.30 10.82
C THR A 385 -12.17 -3.53 11.17
N ALA A 386 -13.45 -3.36 11.50
CA ALA A 386 -14.31 -4.49 11.86
C ALA A 386 -14.39 -5.44 10.65
N LYS A 387 -13.62 -6.54 10.69
CA LYS A 387 -13.54 -7.53 9.60
C LYS A 387 -14.88 -8.27 9.40
N GLU A 388 -15.82 -8.09 10.33
CA GLU A 388 -17.16 -8.67 10.31
C GLU A 388 -18.19 -7.66 9.78
N LYS A 389 -18.71 -7.95 8.57
CA LYS A 389 -19.75 -7.16 7.91
C LYS A 389 -21.11 -7.44 8.53
N ILE A 390 -21.59 -6.52 9.39
CA ILE A 390 -22.99 -6.51 9.82
C ILE A 390 -23.88 -6.17 8.60
N ASN A 391 -24.79 -7.07 8.25
CA ASN A 391 -25.78 -6.86 7.18
C ASN A 391 -26.52 -5.53 7.37
N SER A 392 -26.41 -4.66 6.37
CA SER A 392 -26.87 -3.28 6.42
C SER A 392 -27.50 -2.84 5.11
N ASN A 393 -28.62 -2.14 5.21
CA ASN A 393 -29.34 -1.58 4.06
C ASN A 393 -28.87 -0.14 3.80
N PHE A 394 -28.99 0.33 2.56
CA PHE A 394 -28.62 1.68 2.12
C PHE A 394 -29.07 2.80 3.09
N PHE A 395 -30.33 2.76 3.54
CA PHE A 395 -30.89 3.75 4.47
C PHE A 395 -30.33 3.70 5.91
N LYS A 396 -29.66 2.61 6.29
CA LYS A 396 -28.95 2.48 7.59
C LYS A 396 -27.51 2.99 7.49
N GLU A 397 -26.88 2.87 6.31
CA GLU A 397 -25.52 3.34 6.08
C GLU A 397 -25.46 4.83 5.71
N MET A 398 -26.43 5.38 4.98
CA MET A 398 -26.44 6.82 4.64
C MET A 398 -26.32 7.76 5.86
N PRO A 399 -27.05 7.57 6.98
CA PRO A 399 -26.86 8.39 8.19
C PRO A 399 -25.48 8.20 8.84
N LYS A 400 -24.94 6.98 8.84
CA LYS A 400 -23.59 6.71 9.34
C LYS A 400 -22.53 7.43 8.50
N ILE A 401 -22.65 7.41 7.17
CA ILE A 401 -21.75 8.12 6.26
C ILE A 401 -21.74 9.61 6.61
N PHE A 402 -22.90 10.26 6.76
CA PHE A 402 -22.93 11.66 7.18
C PHE A 402 -22.29 11.93 8.54
N GLN A 403 -22.42 11.01 9.51
CA GLN A 403 -21.78 11.15 10.83
C GLN A 403 -20.26 10.92 10.80
N THR A 404 -19.79 9.91 10.08
CA THR A 404 -18.36 9.56 9.92
C THR A 404 -17.61 10.63 9.13
N PHE A 405 -18.20 11.10 8.03
CA PHE A 405 -17.61 12.09 7.13
C PHE A 405 -18.00 13.54 7.47
N LYS A 406 -18.61 13.80 8.63
CA LYS A 406 -19.07 15.16 9.04
C LYS A 406 -18.01 16.25 8.89
N TRP A 407 -16.76 15.95 9.22
CA TRP A 407 -15.64 16.89 9.11
C TRP A 407 -15.21 17.18 7.67
N LEU A 408 -15.37 16.22 6.75
CA LEU A 408 -15.15 16.43 5.32
C LEU A 408 -16.17 17.45 4.78
N TYR A 409 -17.46 17.25 5.06
CA TYR A 409 -18.51 18.18 4.66
C TYR A 409 -18.37 19.56 5.31
N ALA A 410 -18.02 19.62 6.60
CA ALA A 410 -17.85 20.87 7.33
C ALA A 410 -16.69 21.75 6.79
N VAL A 411 -15.70 21.16 6.12
CA VAL A 411 -14.59 21.92 5.49
C VAL A 411 -14.87 22.17 4.00
N LEU A 412 -15.34 21.16 3.25
CA LEU A 412 -15.57 21.30 1.81
C LEU A 412 -16.75 22.22 1.46
N LEU A 413 -17.85 22.22 2.23
CA LEU A 413 -19.00 23.09 1.91
C LEU A 413 -18.64 24.59 2.02
N PRO A 414 -18.00 25.07 3.11
CA PRO A 414 -17.51 26.46 3.15
C PRO A 414 -16.47 26.78 2.09
N LEU A 415 -15.58 25.84 1.73
CA LEU A 415 -14.61 26.06 0.66
C LEU A 415 -15.29 26.26 -0.70
N VAL A 416 -16.24 25.38 -1.07
CA VAL A 416 -17.00 25.50 -2.33
C VAL A 416 -17.81 26.79 -2.36
N LEU A 417 -18.51 27.13 -1.27
CA LEU A 417 -19.25 28.40 -1.17
C LEU A 417 -18.31 29.62 -1.24
N GLY A 418 -17.13 29.53 -0.64
CA GLY A 418 -16.08 30.54 -0.71
C GLY A 418 -15.53 30.72 -2.13
N MET A 419 -15.28 29.63 -2.86
CA MET A 419 -14.86 29.68 -4.27
C MET A 419 -15.93 30.30 -5.16
N ILE A 420 -17.21 29.97 -4.96
CA ILE A 420 -18.34 30.58 -5.68
C ILE A 420 -18.44 32.07 -5.35
N TYR A 421 -18.30 32.45 -4.07
CA TYR A 421 -18.32 33.84 -3.65
C TYR A 421 -17.16 34.64 -4.27
N LEU A 422 -15.93 34.13 -4.19
CA LEU A 422 -14.75 34.78 -4.75
C LEU A 422 -14.87 34.91 -6.28
N GLY A 423 -15.32 33.87 -6.98
CA GLY A 423 -15.51 33.90 -8.44
C GLY A 423 -16.60 34.88 -8.92
N CYS A 424 -17.59 35.20 -8.08
CA CYS A 424 -18.67 36.13 -8.43
C CYS A 424 -18.48 37.56 -7.91
N PHE A 425 -17.74 37.76 -6.82
CA PHE A 425 -17.73 39.02 -6.06
C PHE A 425 -16.35 39.57 -5.68
N ALA A 426 -15.27 38.79 -5.79
CA ALA A 426 -13.93 39.34 -5.52
C ALA A 426 -13.44 40.20 -6.69
N PRO A 427 -12.84 41.38 -6.45
CA PRO A 427 -12.16 42.12 -7.50
C PRO A 427 -10.92 41.35 -7.95
N GLY A 428 -10.70 41.30 -9.27
CA GLY A 428 -9.51 40.69 -9.85
C GLY A 428 -8.25 41.50 -9.51
N VAL A 429 -7.13 40.81 -9.28
CA VAL A 429 -5.81 41.45 -9.15
C VAL A 429 -5.35 41.88 -10.54
N GLY A 430 -5.98 42.95 -11.04
CA GLY A 430 -5.98 43.37 -12.44
C GLY A 430 -7.08 44.39 -12.77
N ASP A 431 -8.10 44.53 -11.93
CA ASP A 431 -9.24 45.46 -12.11
C ASP A 431 -8.89 46.96 -12.03
N HIS A 432 -7.60 47.32 -12.06
CA HIS A 432 -7.17 48.69 -12.29
C HIS A 432 -7.26 49.13 -13.77
N PHE A 433 -7.59 48.24 -14.71
CA PHE A 433 -7.62 48.57 -16.15
C PHE A 433 -8.93 48.33 -16.91
N CYS A 434 -10.01 47.78 -16.32
CA CYS A 434 -11.32 47.77 -17.02
C CYS A 434 -12.56 47.72 -16.11
N CYS A 435 -13.12 48.89 -15.77
CA CYS A 435 -14.37 48.99 -15.01
C CYS A 435 -15.65 48.57 -15.79
N CYS A 436 -15.56 48.14 -17.06
CA CYS A 436 -16.75 47.96 -17.91
C CYS A 436 -17.55 46.67 -17.65
N CYS A 437 -16.96 45.61 -17.07
CA CYS A 437 -17.64 44.31 -16.94
C CYS A 437 -18.62 44.18 -15.75
N ARG A 438 -18.92 45.25 -15.01
CA ARG A 438 -19.88 45.22 -13.88
C ARG A 438 -21.37 45.24 -14.30
N ALA A 439 -21.67 45.28 -15.61
CA ALA A 439 -23.04 45.37 -16.13
C ALA A 439 -23.35 44.36 -17.25
N GLY A 440 -23.51 43.08 -16.90
CA GLY A 440 -24.56 42.23 -17.47
C GLY A 440 -24.63 41.96 -18.99
N VAL A 441 -23.54 42.09 -19.76
CA VAL A 441 -23.53 41.73 -21.19
C VAL A 441 -22.59 40.54 -21.44
N ARG A 442 -23.15 39.44 -21.96
CA ARG A 442 -22.37 38.31 -22.49
C ARG A 442 -21.91 38.61 -23.91
N TYR A 443 -20.73 38.09 -24.26
CA TYR A 443 -20.06 38.07 -25.57
C TYR A 443 -19.38 39.37 -26.02
N GLY A 444 -18.08 39.24 -26.32
CA GLY A 444 -17.33 40.15 -27.19
C GLY A 444 -16.74 41.40 -26.52
N CYS A 445 -15.51 41.29 -25.99
CA CYS A 445 -14.64 42.45 -25.81
C CYS A 445 -13.28 42.16 -26.46
N LEU A 446 -13.22 42.41 -27.76
CA LEU A 446 -11.97 42.59 -28.49
C LEU A 446 -11.49 44.03 -28.29
N THR A 447 -10.17 44.21 -28.29
CA THR A 447 -9.42 45.49 -28.32
C THR A 447 -9.66 46.50 -27.18
N CYS A 448 -8.63 46.69 -26.36
CA CYS A 448 -8.24 48.00 -25.84
C CYS A 448 -6.76 48.20 -26.14
N ASP A 449 -6.43 49.24 -26.91
CA ASP A 449 -5.07 49.53 -27.37
C ASP A 449 -4.11 49.87 -26.22
N VAL A 450 -2.89 49.33 -26.30
CA VAL A 450 -1.71 49.97 -25.70
C VAL A 450 -0.89 50.55 -26.85
N ALA A 451 -0.70 51.87 -26.82
CA ALA A 451 -0.10 52.62 -27.91
C ALA A 451 1.30 52.12 -28.30
N GLY A 452 1.49 51.77 -29.58
CA GLY A 452 2.75 51.23 -30.09
C GLY A 452 2.80 51.00 -31.60
N GLY A 453 2.71 52.07 -32.40
CA GLY A 453 3.16 52.12 -33.80
C GLY A 453 2.53 51.13 -34.79
N VAL A 454 1.48 51.56 -35.50
CA VAL A 454 0.92 50.81 -36.64
C VAL A 454 1.61 51.22 -37.94
N GLU A 455 2.38 50.32 -38.55
CA GLU A 455 2.55 50.28 -40.00
C GLU A 455 1.43 49.38 -40.59
N PRO A 456 0.70 49.83 -41.63
CA PRO A 456 -0.37 49.03 -42.21
C PRO A 456 0.19 47.98 -43.18
N PHE A 457 -0.01 46.70 -42.85
CA PHE A 457 0.19 45.62 -43.82
C PHE A 457 -1.00 45.62 -44.80
N VAL A 458 -0.70 45.69 -46.10
CA VAL A 458 -1.71 45.81 -47.17
C VAL A 458 -2.22 44.42 -47.58
N ASP A 459 -3.53 44.27 -47.65
CA ASP A 459 -4.18 43.04 -48.14
C ASP A 459 -3.81 42.73 -49.60
N GLY A 460 -3.48 41.47 -49.87
CA GLY A 460 -3.15 40.95 -51.20
C GLY A 460 -3.71 39.55 -51.40
N VAL A 461 -4.63 39.47 -52.36
CA VAL A 461 -5.32 38.30 -52.99
C VAL A 461 -4.58 36.96 -52.91
#